data_AF-A0A954XAT0-F1
#
_entry.id   AF-A0A954XAT0-F1
#
_cell.length_a   1.000
_cell.length_b   1.000
_cell.length_c   1.000
_cell.angle_alpha   90.00
_cell.angle_beta   90.00
_cell.angle_gamma   90.00
#
_symmetry.space_group_name_H-M   'P 1'
#
loop_
_entity.id
_entity.type
_entity.pdbx_description
1 polymer ?
#
loop_
_entity_poly.entity_id
_entity_poly.type
_entity_poly.pdbx_seq_one_letter_code
_entity_poly.pdbx_strand_id
1 'polypeptide(L)'
;MFTESLGKDAVTIRSSQLPRTIQELAARAIGRATASVLRLHRISVFVGLLFAALASPARAEIELPVASPQSSIHVRADGGRRWKQGEYDVWHLQGNCEIRQDQVVGRATEAVLWVDRASPHSGQPTKAIVYLDGEVTVEHGGGSSTGGDATNGASLTGRTWLGRFYTLRSLDFDVPLAGGEPAAKPAAFDRGMDARTQQ
;
A
#
# COMPACT_ATOMS: atom_id res chain seq x y z
N MET A 1 15.30 48.27 60.58
CA MET A 1 15.40 47.26 61.66
C MET A 1 16.05 46.04 61.02
N PHE A 2 17.26 45.68 61.50
CA PHE A 2 18.15 44.58 61.06
C PHE A 2 18.72 44.66 59.63
N THR A 3 20.00 44.40 59.35
CA THR A 3 21.30 44.53 60.05
C THR A 3 22.35 44.27 58.95
N GLU A 4 23.52 44.87 59.14
CA GLU A 4 24.77 44.64 58.42
C GLU A 4 25.10 43.15 58.19
N SER A 5 25.86 42.86 57.12
CA SER A 5 27.15 42.17 57.31
C SER A 5 28.05 42.32 56.08
N LEU A 6 29.20 42.97 56.32
CA LEU A 6 30.38 43.00 55.46
C LEU A 6 31.12 41.65 55.49
N GLY A 7 31.68 41.28 54.35
CA GLY A 7 32.86 40.42 54.21
C GLY A 7 33.38 40.59 52.77
N LYS A 8 34.42 41.40 52.45
CA LYS A 8 35.85 41.24 52.80
C LYS A 8 36.31 39.86 52.28
N ASP A 9 37.04 39.75 51.17
CA ASP A 9 38.46 40.10 51.00
C ASP A 9 38.81 40.19 49.50
N ALA A 10 39.48 41.26 49.07
CA ALA A 10 40.90 41.27 48.67
C ALA A 10 41.20 40.52 47.35
N VAL A 11 41.36 41.25 46.24
CA VAL A 11 42.66 41.66 45.68
C VAL A 11 43.50 40.47 45.19
N THR A 12 43.68 40.35 43.87
CA THR A 12 45.01 40.45 43.26
C THR A 12 44.87 40.80 41.77
N ILE A 13 45.38 41.98 41.44
CA ILE A 13 45.65 42.47 40.10
C ILE A 13 46.90 41.77 39.57
N ARG A 14 46.89 41.30 38.32
CA ARG A 14 48.10 41.38 37.49
C ARG A 14 47.78 41.74 36.05
N SER A 15 47.94 43.03 35.81
CA SER A 15 48.07 43.68 34.53
C SER A 15 49.42 43.33 33.89
N SER A 16 49.40 42.89 32.64
CA SER A 16 50.52 42.94 31.69
C SER A 16 49.96 42.55 30.32
N GLN A 17 50.07 43.26 29.21
CA GLN A 17 50.74 44.49 28.80
C GLN A 17 50.03 44.93 27.50
N LEU A 18 49.83 46.23 27.30
CA LEU A 18 49.45 46.84 26.01
C LEU A 18 50.70 47.03 25.14
N PRO A 19 50.56 47.06 23.80
CA PRO A 19 50.46 48.36 23.10
C PRO A 19 49.33 48.37 22.05
N ARG A 20 48.49 49.40 22.00
CA ARG A 20 48.70 50.71 21.32
C ARG A 20 48.97 50.61 19.82
N THR A 21 47.93 50.36 19.04
CA THR A 21 47.71 50.84 17.66
C THR A 21 46.41 50.17 17.23
N ILE A 22 45.25 50.78 17.06
CA ILE A 22 44.90 52.14 16.65
C ILE A 22 43.52 52.40 17.27
N GLN A 23 43.49 53.30 18.24
CA GLN A 23 42.31 54.11 18.54
C GLN A 23 41.88 54.77 17.24
N GLU A 24 40.57 54.85 17.03
CA GLU A 24 39.93 55.99 16.36
C GLU A 24 40.25 56.22 14.87
N LEU A 25 39.22 56.07 14.05
CA LEU A 25 38.69 57.14 13.19
C LEU A 25 37.54 56.47 12.41
N ALA A 26 36.34 56.39 12.97
CA ALA A 26 35.36 57.47 12.91
C ALA A 26 35.37 58.19 11.54
N ALA A 27 34.24 58.04 10.85
CA ALA A 27 33.66 59.05 9.97
C ALA A 27 34.37 59.38 8.64
N ARG A 28 34.01 58.64 7.58
CA ARG A 28 33.68 59.20 6.24
C ARG A 28 32.57 58.33 5.65
N ALA A 29 31.28 58.64 5.83
CA ALA A 29 30.51 59.66 5.14
C ALA A 29 30.53 59.53 3.59
N ILE A 30 29.30 59.43 3.06
CA ILE A 30 28.84 59.70 1.69
C ILE A 30 28.59 58.44 0.83
N GLY A 31 27.30 58.14 0.68
CA GLY A 31 26.80 57.12 -0.23
C GLY A 31 26.72 57.57 -1.69
N ARG A 32 26.15 56.64 -2.47
CA ARG A 32 25.80 56.67 -3.91
C ARG A 32 26.88 56.16 -4.86
N ALA A 33 26.86 54.85 -5.09
CA ALA A 33 26.75 54.33 -6.44
C ALA A 33 26.09 52.94 -6.41
N THR A 34 24.97 52.85 -7.09
CA THR A 34 24.11 51.71 -7.34
C THR A 34 24.82 50.54 -8.05
N ALA A 35 24.26 49.34 -7.89
CA ALA A 35 24.62 48.05 -8.51
C ALA A 35 25.82 47.34 -7.87
N SER A 36 25.63 46.29 -7.06
CA SER A 36 25.29 44.97 -7.60
C SER A 36 24.86 44.02 -6.48
N VAL A 37 23.63 44.15 -5.98
CA VAL A 37 22.99 43.10 -5.16
C VAL A 37 22.47 42.03 -6.12
N LEU A 38 23.36 41.26 -6.75
CA LEU A 38 22.91 40.21 -7.67
C LEU A 38 23.96 39.12 -7.91
N ARG A 39 24.61 38.63 -6.86
CA ARG A 39 25.40 37.39 -6.92
C ARG A 39 25.49 36.85 -5.49
N LEU A 40 25.09 35.60 -5.27
CA LEU A 40 25.18 34.79 -4.02
C LEU A 40 23.87 34.39 -3.31
N HIS A 41 22.69 34.51 -3.93
CA HIS A 41 21.49 33.76 -3.47
C HIS A 41 20.92 32.77 -4.50
N ARG A 42 21.55 32.61 -5.67
CA ARG A 42 21.03 31.73 -6.73
C ARG A 42 21.59 30.30 -6.73
N ILE A 43 22.58 29.99 -5.89
CA ILE A 43 23.23 28.67 -5.87
C ILE A 43 22.65 27.73 -4.78
N SER A 44 22.11 28.24 -3.67
CA SER A 44 21.54 27.35 -2.63
C SER A 44 20.14 26.81 -2.95
N VAL A 45 19.34 27.51 -3.75
CA VAL A 45 17.98 27.03 -4.08
C VAL A 45 18.02 25.90 -5.12
N PHE A 46 19.02 25.89 -6.01
CA PHE A 46 19.12 24.86 -7.05
C PHE A 46 19.60 23.49 -6.53
N VAL A 47 20.43 23.45 -5.48
CA VAL A 47 20.90 22.17 -4.92
C VAL A 47 19.80 21.49 -4.09
N GLY A 48 18.98 22.26 -3.35
CA GLY A 48 17.84 21.72 -2.61
C GLY A 48 16.71 21.21 -3.52
N LEU A 49 16.46 21.91 -4.64
CA LEU A 49 15.40 21.54 -5.58
C LEU A 49 15.78 20.35 -6.48
N LEU A 50 17.08 20.11 -6.70
CA LEU A 50 17.56 18.93 -7.42
C LEU A 50 17.53 17.67 -6.55
N PHE A 51 17.75 17.78 -5.23
CA PHE A 51 17.72 16.62 -4.34
C PHE A 51 16.30 16.09 -4.06
N ALA A 52 15.28 16.93 -4.13
CA ALA A 52 13.88 16.52 -3.95
C ALA A 52 13.31 15.75 -5.16
N ALA A 53 13.96 15.82 -6.33
CA ALA A 53 13.48 15.18 -7.56
C ALA A 53 13.95 13.72 -7.75
N LEU A 54 14.89 13.23 -6.93
CA LEU A 54 15.41 11.84 -7.01
C LEU A 54 14.91 10.91 -5.91
N ALA A 55 14.03 11.39 -5.02
CA ALA A 55 13.37 10.51 -4.06
C ALA A 55 12.26 9.72 -4.79
N SER A 56 12.65 8.74 -5.61
CA SER A 56 11.73 7.69 -6.06
C SER A 56 11.24 6.97 -4.81
N PRO A 57 9.94 6.99 -4.48
CA PRO A 57 9.43 6.05 -3.51
C PRO A 57 9.69 4.66 -4.10
N ALA A 58 10.58 3.90 -3.46
CA ALA A 58 10.68 2.48 -3.73
C ALA A 58 9.31 1.87 -3.35
N ARG A 59 8.43 1.70 -4.33
CA ARG A 59 7.31 0.78 -4.18
C ARG A 59 7.94 -0.59 -4.10
N ALA A 60 8.02 -1.13 -2.88
CA ALA A 60 8.30 -2.53 -2.71
C ALA A 60 7.27 -3.30 -3.55
N GLU A 61 7.74 -3.89 -4.65
CA GLU A 61 6.95 -4.80 -5.46
C GLU A 61 6.77 -6.06 -4.62
N ILE A 62 5.66 -6.11 -3.88
CA ILE A 62 5.28 -7.28 -3.10
C ILE A 62 4.84 -8.33 -4.12
N GLU A 63 5.77 -9.22 -4.49
CA GLU A 63 5.45 -10.41 -5.28
C GLU A 63 4.58 -11.33 -4.42
N LEU A 64 3.26 -11.21 -4.59
CA LEU A 64 2.31 -12.12 -3.94
C LEU A 64 2.45 -13.50 -4.62
N PRO A 65 2.62 -14.58 -3.84
CA PRO A 65 2.76 -15.91 -4.42
C PRO A 65 1.50 -16.25 -5.22
N VAL A 66 1.70 -16.61 -6.49
CA VAL A 66 0.62 -17.00 -7.39
C VAL A 66 0.18 -18.43 -7.04
N ALA A 67 -1.12 -18.62 -6.81
CA ALA A 67 -1.68 -19.94 -6.53
C ALA A 67 -1.39 -20.93 -7.68
N SER A 68 -0.99 -22.15 -7.35
CA SER A 68 -0.66 -23.18 -8.34
C SER A 68 -1.92 -23.63 -9.11
N PRO A 69 -1.90 -23.64 -10.46
CA PRO A 69 -2.99 -24.18 -11.25
C PRO A 69 -3.24 -25.69 -11.07
N GLN A 70 -2.31 -26.41 -10.44
CA GLN A 70 -2.47 -27.83 -10.11
C GLN A 70 -3.34 -28.06 -8.87
N SER A 71 -3.76 -27.00 -8.18
CA SER A 71 -4.60 -27.07 -6.99
C SER A 71 -6.06 -26.85 -7.33
N SER A 72 -6.96 -27.56 -6.65
CA SER A 72 -8.41 -27.29 -6.73
C SER A 72 -8.75 -25.93 -6.12
N ILE A 73 -9.82 -25.33 -6.63
CA ILE A 73 -10.40 -24.10 -6.07
C ILE A 73 -11.67 -24.50 -5.31
N HIS A 74 -11.78 -24.07 -4.06
CA HIS A 74 -12.94 -24.30 -3.22
C HIS A 74 -13.65 -22.99 -2.93
N VAL A 75 -14.97 -22.97 -3.10
CA VAL A 75 -15.81 -21.79 -2.90
C VAL A 75 -16.91 -22.13 -1.88
N ARG A 76 -17.05 -21.31 -0.84
CA ARG A 76 -18.06 -21.41 0.21
C ARG A 76 -18.80 -20.10 0.42
N ALA A 77 -20.09 -20.19 0.75
CA ALA A 77 -20.92 -19.08 1.20
C ALA A 77 -22.22 -19.59 1.83
N ASP A 78 -22.91 -18.75 2.61
CA ASP A 78 -24.20 -19.10 3.23
C ASP A 78 -25.32 -19.25 2.19
N GLY A 79 -25.20 -18.55 1.06
CA GLY A 79 -26.13 -18.66 -0.05
C GLY A 79 -25.58 -18.10 -1.35
N GLY A 80 -26.24 -18.42 -2.45
CA GLY A 80 -25.87 -17.87 -3.74
C GLY A 80 -26.92 -18.02 -4.84
N ARG A 81 -26.64 -17.36 -5.95
CA ARG A 81 -27.38 -17.45 -7.21
C ARG A 81 -26.41 -17.68 -8.34
N ARG A 82 -26.90 -18.34 -9.40
CA ARG A 82 -26.08 -18.66 -10.57
C ARG A 82 -26.86 -18.35 -11.85
N TRP A 83 -26.18 -17.75 -12.81
CA TRP A 83 -26.71 -17.53 -14.16
C TRP A 83 -25.60 -17.61 -15.20
N LYS A 84 -25.97 -17.56 -16.48
CA LYS A 84 -25.04 -17.51 -17.61
C LYS A 84 -24.92 -16.08 -18.13
N GLN A 85 -23.70 -15.65 -18.43
CA GLN A 85 -23.44 -14.37 -19.10
C GLN A 85 -22.40 -14.58 -20.21
N GLY A 86 -22.88 -14.69 -21.45
CA GLY A 86 -22.04 -15.17 -22.56
C GLY A 86 -21.45 -16.53 -22.21
N GLU A 87 -20.12 -16.67 -22.34
CA GLU A 87 -19.40 -17.90 -22.03
C GLU A 87 -19.24 -18.16 -20.51
N TYR A 88 -19.44 -17.13 -19.67
CA TYR A 88 -19.22 -17.25 -18.23
C TYR A 88 -20.41 -17.88 -17.50
N ASP A 89 -20.11 -18.82 -16.61
CA ASP A 89 -20.95 -19.14 -15.46
C ASP A 89 -20.72 -18.08 -14.37
N VAL A 90 -21.73 -17.26 -14.09
CA VAL A 90 -21.64 -16.23 -13.06
C VAL A 90 -22.28 -16.73 -11.77
N TRP A 91 -21.53 -16.62 -10.68
CA TRP A 91 -22.00 -16.90 -9.33
C TRP A 91 -22.01 -15.62 -8.53
N HIS A 92 -23.12 -15.38 -7.86
CA HIS A 92 -23.23 -14.39 -6.80
C HIS A 92 -23.36 -15.12 -5.47
N LEU A 93 -22.53 -14.75 -4.51
CA LEU A 93 -22.40 -15.38 -3.21
C LEU A 93 -22.71 -14.37 -2.12
N GLN A 94 -23.38 -14.81 -1.06
CA GLN A 94 -23.81 -13.98 0.06
C GLN A 94 -23.55 -14.69 1.38
N GLY A 95 -22.97 -13.97 2.34
CA GLY A 95 -22.70 -14.44 3.69
C GLY A 95 -21.48 -15.36 3.76
N ASN A 96 -20.58 -15.09 4.71
CA ASN A 96 -19.38 -15.89 5.01
C ASN A 96 -18.65 -16.42 3.75
N CYS A 97 -18.45 -15.55 2.75
CA CYS A 97 -17.87 -15.97 1.48
C CYS A 97 -16.39 -16.31 1.68
N GLU A 98 -15.97 -17.50 1.26
CA GLU A 98 -14.57 -17.95 1.26
C GLU A 98 -14.22 -18.55 -0.10
N ILE A 99 -13.13 -18.07 -0.70
CA ILE A 99 -12.51 -18.65 -1.89
C ILE A 99 -11.11 -19.08 -1.50
N ARG A 100 -10.80 -20.37 -1.70
CA ARG A 100 -9.51 -20.94 -1.35
C ARG A 100 -8.89 -21.67 -2.52
N GLN A 101 -7.62 -21.40 -2.78
CA GLN A 101 -6.77 -22.22 -3.64
C GLN A 101 -5.39 -22.36 -3.01
N ASP A 102 -5.04 -23.58 -2.62
CA ASP A 102 -3.81 -23.88 -1.89
C ASP A 102 -3.66 -22.99 -0.63
N GLN A 103 -2.61 -22.17 -0.56
CA GLN A 103 -2.33 -21.26 0.55
C GLN A 103 -3.02 -19.89 0.42
N VAL A 104 -3.72 -19.63 -0.69
CA VAL A 104 -4.44 -18.37 -0.91
C VAL A 104 -5.87 -18.51 -0.43
N VAL A 105 -6.27 -17.67 0.51
CA VAL A 105 -7.62 -17.64 1.06
C VAL A 105 -8.18 -16.22 1.03
N GLY A 106 -9.22 -16.00 0.22
CA GLY A 106 -9.98 -14.76 0.19
C GLY A 106 -11.30 -14.90 0.94
N ARG A 107 -11.61 -13.95 1.81
CA ARG A 107 -12.87 -13.88 2.58
C ARG A 107 -13.57 -12.55 2.39
N ALA A 108 -14.90 -12.58 2.40
CA ALA A 108 -15.75 -11.40 2.24
C ALA A 108 -17.18 -11.62 2.74
N THR A 109 -17.96 -10.53 2.80
CA THR A 109 -19.40 -10.60 3.07
C THR A 109 -20.20 -11.00 1.83
N GLU A 110 -19.77 -10.53 0.65
CA GLU A 110 -20.41 -10.78 -0.64
C GLU A 110 -19.32 -11.05 -1.69
N ALA A 111 -19.61 -11.90 -2.68
CA ALA A 111 -18.68 -12.16 -3.76
C ALA A 111 -19.38 -12.41 -5.09
N VAL A 112 -18.69 -12.10 -6.18
CA VAL A 112 -19.12 -12.42 -7.54
C VAL A 112 -17.99 -13.13 -8.26
N LEU A 113 -18.29 -14.29 -8.84
CA LEU A 113 -17.34 -15.09 -9.60
C LEU A 113 -17.80 -15.22 -11.05
N TRP A 114 -16.91 -14.93 -11.99
CA TRP A 114 -17.09 -15.26 -13.40
C TRP A 114 -16.21 -16.46 -13.74
N VAL A 115 -16.85 -17.58 -14.02
CA VAL A 115 -16.18 -18.85 -14.31
C VAL A 115 -16.22 -19.13 -15.80
N ASP A 116 -15.04 -19.11 -16.41
CA ASP A 116 -14.81 -19.59 -17.76
C ASP A 116 -14.33 -21.04 -17.65
N ARG A 117 -15.23 -21.97 -18.02
CA ARG A 117 -14.95 -23.40 -17.90
C ARG A 117 -14.19 -23.87 -19.12
N ALA A 118 -13.05 -24.49 -18.87
CA ALA A 118 -12.32 -25.16 -19.93
C ALA A 118 -13.19 -26.27 -20.55
N SER A 119 -13.16 -26.35 -21.88
CA SER A 119 -13.79 -27.47 -22.58
C SER A 119 -13.14 -28.79 -22.13
N PRO A 120 -13.92 -29.86 -21.94
CA PRO A 120 -13.37 -31.17 -21.63
C PRO A 120 -12.27 -31.57 -22.62
N HIS A 121 -11.15 -32.10 -22.13
CA HIS A 121 -9.99 -32.54 -22.93
C HIS A 121 -9.23 -31.44 -23.69
N SER A 122 -9.53 -30.16 -23.48
CA SER A 122 -8.78 -29.06 -24.11
C SER A 122 -7.37 -28.84 -23.55
N GLY A 123 -7.08 -29.40 -22.37
CA GLY A 123 -5.85 -29.13 -21.62
C GLY A 123 -5.76 -27.70 -21.07
N GLN A 124 -6.77 -26.86 -21.30
CA GLN A 124 -6.82 -25.50 -20.78
C GLN A 124 -7.30 -25.51 -19.32
N PRO A 125 -6.79 -24.60 -18.47
CA PRO A 125 -7.30 -24.44 -17.12
C PRO A 125 -8.68 -23.78 -17.12
N THR A 126 -9.53 -24.18 -16.19
CA THR A 126 -10.71 -23.37 -15.83
C THR A 126 -10.23 -22.09 -15.18
N LYS A 127 -10.78 -20.95 -15.60
CA LYS A 127 -10.46 -19.62 -15.06
C LYS A 127 -11.64 -19.11 -14.23
N ALA A 128 -11.35 -18.67 -13.00
CA ALA A 128 -12.32 -17.99 -12.15
C ALA A 128 -11.82 -16.57 -11.84
N ILE A 129 -12.58 -15.56 -12.28
CA ILE A 129 -12.36 -14.17 -11.87
C ILE A 129 -13.23 -13.94 -10.64
N VAL A 130 -12.62 -13.53 -9.53
CA VAL A 130 -13.27 -13.42 -8.23
C VAL A 130 -13.24 -11.96 -7.78
N TYR A 131 -14.42 -11.38 -7.60
CA TYR A 131 -14.61 -10.09 -6.96
C TYR A 131 -15.16 -10.32 -5.55
N LEU A 132 -14.45 -9.81 -4.56
CA LEU A 132 -14.81 -9.81 -3.15
C LEU A 132 -15.26 -8.41 -2.75
N ASP A 133 -16.31 -8.32 -1.93
CA ASP A 133 -16.92 -7.07 -1.52
C ASP A 133 -17.38 -7.10 -0.06
N GLY A 134 -17.25 -5.96 0.63
CA GLY A 134 -17.53 -5.80 2.05
C GLY A 134 -16.28 -5.93 2.92
N GLU A 135 -16.34 -6.73 3.97
CA GLU A 135 -15.20 -6.96 4.88
C GLU A 135 -14.21 -7.95 4.25
N VAL A 136 -13.31 -7.44 3.40
CA VAL A 136 -12.39 -8.28 2.62
C VAL A 136 -11.09 -8.53 3.37
N THR A 137 -10.71 -9.81 3.43
CA THR A 137 -9.38 -10.27 3.88
C THR A 137 -8.86 -11.30 2.88
N VAL A 138 -7.62 -11.13 2.41
CA VAL A 138 -6.93 -12.07 1.53
C VAL A 138 -5.60 -12.46 2.16
N GLU A 139 -5.48 -13.73 2.50
CA GLU A 139 -4.30 -14.34 3.12
C GLU A 139 -3.54 -15.14 2.07
N HIS A 140 -2.22 -14.98 2.02
CA HIS A 140 -1.30 -15.81 1.25
C HIS A 140 -0.38 -16.52 2.24
N GLY A 141 -0.49 -17.85 2.35
CA GLY A 141 0.45 -18.62 3.17
C GLY A 141 1.86 -18.62 2.57
N GLY A 142 2.87 -18.35 3.41
CA GLY A 142 4.26 -18.42 3.02
C GLY A 142 4.68 -19.88 2.85
N GLY A 143 5.21 -20.22 1.67
CA GLY A 143 5.88 -21.49 1.46
C GLY A 143 7.04 -21.63 2.44
N SER A 144 7.26 -22.85 2.94
CA SER A 144 8.35 -23.16 3.86
C SER A 144 9.70 -22.72 3.26
N SER A 145 10.28 -21.66 3.81
CA SER A 145 11.67 -21.30 3.57
C SER A 145 12.56 -22.34 4.27
N THR A 146 13.07 -23.32 3.53
CA THR A 146 14.28 -24.06 3.94
C THR A 146 15.45 -23.09 3.94
N GLY A 147 15.58 -22.32 5.02
CA GLY A 147 16.62 -21.32 5.19
C GLY A 147 16.13 -20.08 5.92
N GLY A 148 16.18 -20.11 7.25
CA GLY A 148 16.54 -18.97 8.10
C GLY A 148 15.60 -17.76 8.25
N ASP A 149 14.61 -17.53 7.39
CA ASP A 149 13.72 -16.38 7.54
C ASP A 149 12.30 -16.76 7.13
N ALA A 150 11.47 -17.08 8.14
CA ALA A 150 10.06 -17.38 7.95
C ALA A 150 9.39 -16.15 7.35
N THR A 151 9.15 -16.17 6.04
CA THR A 151 8.43 -15.11 5.36
C THR A 151 6.98 -15.18 5.86
N ASN A 152 6.65 -14.31 6.81
CA ASN A 152 5.29 -14.18 7.33
C ASN A 152 4.32 -14.04 6.15
N GLY A 153 3.31 -14.91 6.09
CA GLY A 153 2.32 -14.87 5.03
C GLY A 153 1.74 -13.47 4.84
N ALA A 154 1.58 -13.04 3.58
CA ALA A 154 1.07 -11.71 3.27
C ALA A 154 -0.46 -11.70 3.46
N SER A 155 -0.95 -10.81 4.32
CA SER A 155 -2.38 -10.55 4.51
C SER A 155 -2.75 -9.16 3.99
N LEU A 156 -3.81 -9.09 3.19
CA LEU A 156 -4.38 -7.87 2.64
C LEU A 156 -5.80 -7.71 3.16
N THR A 157 -6.11 -6.55 3.71
CA THR A 157 -7.47 -6.20 4.14
C THR A 157 -7.98 -5.00 3.35
N GLY A 158 -9.29 -4.93 3.14
CA GLY A 158 -9.88 -3.83 2.38
C GLY A 158 -11.39 -3.94 2.27
N ARG A 159 -11.96 -3.08 1.42
CA ARG A 159 -13.40 -3.10 1.11
C ARG A 159 -13.75 -3.98 -0.08
N THR A 160 -12.82 -4.11 -1.01
CA THR A 160 -13.01 -4.82 -2.27
C THR A 160 -11.71 -5.44 -2.71
N TRP A 161 -11.76 -6.57 -3.37
CA TRP A 161 -10.60 -7.18 -4.01
C TRP A 161 -11.01 -7.91 -5.29
N LEU A 162 -10.18 -7.82 -6.32
CA LEU A 162 -10.37 -8.54 -7.57
C LEU A 162 -9.17 -9.43 -7.84
N GLY A 163 -9.40 -10.73 -7.96
CA GLY A 163 -8.38 -11.72 -8.25
C GLY A 163 -8.76 -12.68 -9.37
N ARG A 164 -7.77 -13.43 -9.82
CA ARG A 164 -7.93 -14.44 -10.87
C ARG A 164 -7.29 -15.74 -10.38
N PHE A 165 -8.08 -16.80 -10.40
CA PHE A 165 -7.65 -18.16 -10.07
C PHE A 165 -7.76 -19.03 -11.32
N TYR A 166 -6.84 -19.98 -11.44
CA TYR A 166 -6.79 -20.92 -12.56
C TYR A 166 -6.67 -22.32 -11.99
N THR A 167 -7.38 -23.30 -12.54
CA THR A 167 -7.22 -24.69 -12.10
C THR A 167 -7.33 -25.68 -13.26
N LEU A 168 -6.44 -26.66 -13.27
CA LEU A 168 -6.49 -27.88 -14.08
C LEU A 168 -7.19 -29.03 -13.32
N ARG A 169 -7.59 -28.78 -12.07
CA ARG A 169 -8.32 -29.71 -11.20
C ARG A 169 -9.79 -29.29 -11.13
N SER A 170 -10.42 -29.51 -9.98
CA SER A 170 -11.81 -29.14 -9.73
C SER A 170 -11.95 -27.68 -9.28
N LEU A 171 -13.08 -27.09 -9.65
CA LEU A 171 -13.63 -25.88 -9.05
C LEU A 171 -14.95 -26.27 -8.37
N ASP A 172 -14.90 -26.37 -7.04
CA ASP A 172 -15.96 -26.93 -6.22
C ASP A 172 -16.72 -25.83 -5.47
N PHE A 173 -18.04 -25.88 -5.53
CA PHE A 173 -18.93 -24.93 -4.87
C PHE A 173 -19.72 -25.62 -3.76
N ASP A 174 -19.52 -25.15 -2.54
CA ASP A 174 -20.27 -25.51 -1.34
C ASP A 174 -21.13 -24.30 -0.95
N VAL A 175 -22.19 -24.10 -1.73
CA VAL A 175 -23.04 -22.90 -1.69
C VAL A 175 -24.50 -23.30 -1.90
N PRO A 176 -25.39 -23.05 -0.93
CA PRO A 176 -26.83 -23.22 -1.11
C PRO A 176 -27.38 -22.29 -2.20
N LEU A 177 -27.98 -22.84 -3.25
CA LEU A 177 -28.50 -22.04 -4.38
C LEU A 177 -29.97 -21.65 -4.19
N ALA A 178 -30.25 -20.36 -4.20
CA ALA A 178 -31.61 -19.80 -4.12
C ALA A 178 -32.40 -19.85 -5.45
N GLY A 179 -31.90 -20.61 -6.44
CA GLY A 179 -32.52 -20.81 -7.76
C GLY A 179 -32.43 -19.60 -8.70
N GLY A 180 -32.17 -19.90 -9.98
CA GLY A 180 -32.33 -18.99 -11.11
C GLY A 180 -31.47 -17.73 -11.14
N GLU A 181 -31.57 -17.03 -12.27
CA GLU A 181 -31.03 -15.70 -12.46
C GLU A 181 -31.90 -14.67 -11.70
N PRO A 182 -31.30 -13.75 -10.93
CA PRO A 182 -32.08 -12.74 -10.22
C PRO A 182 -32.72 -11.74 -11.19
N ALA A 183 -33.95 -11.30 -10.90
CA ALA A 183 -34.70 -10.35 -11.71
C ALA A 183 -33.99 -8.99 -11.88
N ALA A 184 -33.25 -8.57 -10.86
CA ALA A 184 -32.32 -7.45 -10.90
C ALA A 184 -30.93 -7.94 -10.49
N LYS A 185 -29.88 -7.50 -11.17
CA LYS A 185 -28.51 -7.89 -10.81
C LYS A 185 -28.14 -7.33 -9.44
N PRO A 186 -27.42 -8.11 -8.60
CA PRO A 186 -26.93 -7.61 -7.32
C PRO A 186 -25.96 -6.45 -7.52
N ALA A 187 -25.94 -5.47 -6.61
CA ALA A 187 -25.07 -4.31 -6.76
C ALA A 187 -23.56 -4.66 -6.79
N ALA A 188 -23.17 -5.76 -6.13
CA ALA A 188 -21.79 -6.27 -6.20
C ALA A 188 -21.41 -6.77 -7.60
N PHE A 189 -22.38 -7.19 -8.42
CA PHE A 189 -22.14 -7.59 -9.81
C PHE A 189 -21.67 -6.38 -10.63
N ASP A 190 -22.38 -5.26 -10.54
CA ASP A 190 -22.02 -4.04 -11.28
C ASP A 190 -20.66 -3.50 -10.84
N ARG A 191 -20.42 -3.40 -9.52
CA ARG A 191 -19.11 -2.98 -8.99
C ARG A 191 -17.97 -3.90 -9.43
N GLY A 192 -18.22 -5.20 -9.47
CA GLY A 192 -17.23 -6.17 -9.94
C GLY A 192 -17.00 -6.09 -11.45
N MET A 193 -18.02 -5.77 -12.25
CA MET A 193 -17.84 -5.46 -13.68
C MET A 193 -16.96 -4.23 -13.87
N ASP A 194 -17.21 -3.15 -13.12
CA ASP A 194 -16.38 -1.93 -13.17
C ASP A 194 -14.92 -2.25 -12.82
N ALA A 195 -14.69 -2.97 -11.71
CA ALA A 195 -13.35 -3.37 -11.28
C ALA A 195 -12.60 -4.19 -12.34
N ARG A 196 -13.30 -5.07 -13.07
CA ARG A 196 -12.70 -5.88 -14.15
C ARG A 196 -12.26 -5.07 -15.36
N THR A 197 -12.87 -3.93 -15.62
CA THR A 197 -12.50 -3.06 -16.76
C THR A 197 -11.29 -2.18 -16.48
N GLN A 198 -10.93 -1.99 -15.21
CA GLN A 198 -9.83 -1.11 -14.79
C GLN A 198 -8.47 -1.81 -14.69
N GLN A 199 -8.42 -3.15 -14.87
CA GLN A 199 -7.19 -3.96 -14.86
C GLN A 199 -6.88 -4.51 -16.24
#